data_AF-A0A2T4J1N3-F1
#
_entry.id   AF-A0A2T4J1N3-F1
#
_cell.length_a   1.000
_cell.length_b   1.000
_cell.length_c   1.000
_cell.angle_alpha   90.00
_cell.angle_beta   90.00
_cell.angle_gamma   90.00
#
_symmetry.space_group_name_H-M   'P 1'
#
loop_
_entity.id
_entity.type
_entity.pdbx_description
1 polymer ?
#
loop_
_entity_poly.entity_id
_entity_poly.type
_entity_poly.pdbx_seq_one_letter_code
_entity_poly.pdbx_strand_id
1 'polypeptide(L)'
;MPLSIGIDIGGTNLRAARISATGQILDRISEKSAPDPELVLSRIAGMVRRLDAPEVAAIGIGVPGRVDARLRRVLSGGYVNLASVSLAERLEDIAGKPVVVDNDCNMALVAEMALGAGRGHGDIVMFTIGTGIGGAVARNRQIMQGRATAGQLGHITVDVNGETCACGRRGCVETTSSGTALGRHIARAGLGADVSVDQLFARDAAGDIQARGVLEAWARPLRAAIDTTVAVLDPDLVLLGGGLGRAAHKALACAPALAPWYQCKVEPAQLGDDAGVIGAGLQALAGEAGMTPAPTQLGRARRAVLVNGIPASGKSTVSRGIADRMGWPLLALDTVKNPFLEVLGGGDREFNRTLGRASYQAIWSVVGEAPAGTTVIVDAWFGFQPRQILEDHLRKAGVEQTAEIWCHAPGEVLAERYRARLDQRPAGHPGAAYIPELIELARRAEPLRRGPLFDVDTTKPIDFDAITEWLKAIIEAGD
;
A
#
# COMPACT_ATOMS: atom_id res chain seq x y z
N MET A 1 14.90 -20.85 -3.18
CA MET A 1 14.14 -19.59 -3.35
C MET A 1 12.82 -19.78 -2.60
N PRO A 2 12.31 -18.77 -1.90
CA PRO A 2 11.04 -18.89 -1.18
C PRO A 2 9.90 -19.17 -2.17
N LEU A 3 8.94 -19.97 -1.73
CA LEU A 3 7.68 -20.25 -2.42
C LEU A 3 6.56 -19.49 -1.72
N SER A 4 5.43 -19.33 -2.40
CA SER A 4 4.21 -18.79 -1.80
C SER A 4 2.99 -19.61 -2.18
N ILE A 5 1.88 -19.38 -1.49
CA ILE A 5 0.57 -19.87 -1.93
C ILE A 5 -0.23 -18.69 -2.44
N GLY A 6 -0.58 -18.71 -3.72
CA GLY A 6 -1.48 -17.74 -4.33
C GLY A 6 -2.90 -18.27 -4.38
N ILE A 7 -3.87 -17.46 -3.96
CA ILE A 7 -5.28 -17.83 -3.86
C ILE A 7 -6.12 -16.83 -4.66
N ASP A 8 -7.01 -17.33 -5.50
CA ASP A 8 -7.96 -16.55 -6.30
C ASP A 8 -9.39 -16.97 -5.91
N ILE A 9 -10.16 -16.00 -5.39
CA ILE A 9 -11.53 -16.20 -4.94
C ILE A 9 -12.49 -15.79 -6.06
N GLY A 10 -12.91 -16.74 -6.89
CA GLY A 10 -13.95 -16.50 -7.87
C GLY A 10 -15.36 -16.65 -7.29
N GLY A 11 -16.35 -16.09 -8.02
CA GLY A 11 -17.77 -16.30 -7.69
C GLY A 11 -18.21 -17.77 -7.79
N THR A 12 -17.58 -18.57 -8.65
CA THR A 12 -17.94 -19.97 -8.87
C THR A 12 -16.94 -20.96 -8.27
N ASN A 13 -15.65 -20.65 -8.35
CA ASN A 13 -14.58 -21.54 -7.89
C ASN A 13 -13.57 -20.76 -7.05
N LEU A 14 -13.01 -21.44 -6.05
CA LEU A 14 -11.81 -21.03 -5.34
C LEU A 14 -10.65 -21.76 -6.00
N ARG A 15 -9.55 -21.04 -6.27
CA ARG A 15 -8.34 -21.60 -6.85
C ARG A 15 -7.18 -21.26 -5.94
N ALA A 16 -6.31 -22.23 -5.70
CA ALA A 16 -5.09 -22.02 -4.94
C ALA A 16 -3.93 -22.75 -5.63
N ALA A 17 -2.74 -22.15 -5.62
CA ALA A 17 -1.56 -22.74 -6.19
C ALA A 17 -0.32 -22.41 -5.37
N ARG A 18 0.61 -23.35 -5.31
CA ARG A 18 1.96 -23.08 -4.80
C ARG A 18 2.81 -22.49 -5.93
N ILE A 19 3.33 -21.30 -5.71
CA ILE A 19 3.98 -20.45 -6.71
C ILE A 19 5.45 -20.27 -6.35
N SER A 20 6.34 -20.32 -7.33
CA SER A 20 7.76 -19.97 -7.16
C SER A 20 7.97 -18.45 -7.19
N ALA A 21 9.14 -17.98 -6.76
CA ALA A 21 9.56 -16.58 -6.91
C ALA A 21 9.59 -16.08 -8.37
N THR A 22 9.62 -16.98 -9.35
CA THR A 22 9.55 -16.66 -10.79
C THR A 22 8.13 -16.76 -11.35
N GLY A 23 7.13 -17.03 -10.50
CA GLY A 23 5.72 -17.15 -10.88
C GLY A 23 5.33 -18.49 -11.50
N GLN A 24 6.18 -19.52 -11.38
CA GLN A 24 5.85 -20.87 -11.85
C GLN A 24 4.87 -21.54 -10.88
N ILE A 25 3.80 -22.13 -11.41
CA ILE A 25 2.88 -22.99 -10.64
C ILE A 25 3.54 -24.36 -10.43
N LEU A 26 3.74 -24.73 -9.17
CA LEU A 26 4.35 -26.01 -8.77
C LEU A 26 3.30 -27.05 -8.39
N ASP A 27 2.19 -26.61 -7.83
CA ASP A 27 1.03 -27.44 -7.48
C ASP A 27 -0.22 -26.57 -7.45
N ARG A 28 -1.39 -27.14 -7.73
CA ARG A 28 -2.67 -26.42 -7.80
C ARG A 28 -3.85 -27.24 -7.31
N ILE A 29 -4.77 -26.55 -6.64
CA ILE A 29 -6.02 -27.10 -6.13
C ILE A 29 -7.15 -26.14 -6.50
N SER A 30 -8.33 -26.70 -6.76
CA SER A 30 -9.54 -25.90 -6.91
C SER A 30 -10.70 -26.54 -6.15
N GLU A 31 -11.52 -25.69 -5.56
CA GLU A 31 -12.75 -26.06 -4.89
C GLU A 31 -13.91 -25.20 -5.38
N LYS A 32 -15.15 -25.63 -5.13
CA LYS A 32 -16.31 -24.78 -5.39
C LYS A 32 -16.35 -23.62 -4.40
N SER A 33 -16.77 -22.46 -4.88
CA SER A 33 -17.06 -21.32 -4.01
C SER A 33 -18.40 -21.51 -3.28
N ALA A 34 -18.72 -20.64 -2.34
CA ALA A 34 -20.00 -20.62 -1.63
C ALA A 34 -20.38 -19.19 -1.20
N PRO A 35 -21.67 -18.88 -1.03
CA PRO A 35 -22.10 -17.59 -0.48
C PRO A 35 -21.71 -17.38 0.98
N ASP A 36 -21.60 -18.47 1.75
CA ASP A 36 -21.26 -18.44 3.17
C ASP A 36 -19.76 -18.12 3.38
N PRO A 37 -19.42 -16.96 4.00
CA PRO A 37 -18.05 -16.53 4.21
C PRO A 37 -17.22 -17.51 5.06
N GLU A 38 -17.83 -18.15 6.05
CA GLU A 38 -17.14 -19.08 6.96
C GLU A 38 -16.82 -20.40 6.26
N LEU A 39 -17.74 -20.90 5.44
CA LEU A 39 -17.47 -22.06 4.58
C LEU A 39 -16.36 -21.76 3.56
N VAL A 40 -16.34 -20.57 2.97
CA VAL A 40 -15.26 -20.17 2.04
C VAL A 40 -13.92 -20.14 2.77
N LEU A 41 -13.85 -19.54 3.96
CA LEU A 41 -12.61 -19.53 4.75
C LEU A 41 -12.17 -20.94 5.15
N SER A 42 -13.09 -21.80 5.58
CA SER A 42 -12.78 -23.21 5.89
C SER A 42 -12.17 -23.94 4.68
N ARG A 43 -12.73 -23.76 3.48
CA ARG A 43 -12.20 -24.33 2.23
C ARG A 43 -10.83 -23.77 1.89
N ILE A 44 -10.64 -22.45 2.00
CA ILE A 44 -9.34 -21.81 1.78
C ILE A 44 -8.29 -22.37 2.74
N ALA A 45 -8.60 -22.48 4.03
CA ALA A 45 -7.72 -23.07 5.04
C ALA A 45 -7.39 -24.55 4.72
N GLY A 46 -8.33 -25.31 4.16
CA GLY A 46 -8.10 -26.67 3.66
C GLY A 46 -7.12 -26.70 2.49
N MET A 47 -7.31 -25.83 1.51
CA MET A 47 -6.39 -25.71 0.36
C MET A 47 -4.99 -25.27 0.78
N VAL A 48 -4.87 -24.29 1.68
CA VAL A 48 -3.59 -23.82 2.22
C VAL A 48 -2.83 -24.97 2.87
N ARG A 49 -3.45 -25.71 3.81
CA ARG A 49 -2.81 -26.86 4.48
C ARG A 49 -2.31 -27.95 3.52
N ARG A 50 -2.99 -28.13 2.38
CA ARG A 50 -2.60 -29.12 1.36
C ARG A 50 -1.45 -28.65 0.49
N LEU A 51 -1.38 -27.36 0.19
CA LEU A 51 -0.32 -26.76 -0.62
C LEU A 51 0.92 -26.41 0.19
N ASP A 52 0.80 -26.36 1.52
CA ASP A 52 1.85 -25.92 2.39
C ASP A 52 3.10 -26.80 2.33
N ALA A 53 4.27 -26.17 2.46
CA ALA A 53 5.57 -26.81 2.48
C ALA A 53 6.58 -25.96 3.27
N PRO A 54 7.71 -26.53 3.73
CA PRO A 54 8.74 -25.78 4.46
C PRO A 54 9.27 -24.55 3.71
N GLU A 55 9.28 -24.58 2.38
CA GLU A 55 9.77 -23.49 1.53
C GLU A 55 8.70 -22.42 1.26
N VAL A 56 7.43 -22.68 1.59
CA VAL A 56 6.37 -21.68 1.49
C VAL A 56 6.57 -20.66 2.60
N ALA A 57 6.77 -19.42 2.22
CA ALA A 57 7.06 -18.34 3.16
C ALA A 57 5.82 -17.47 3.43
N ALA A 58 5.04 -17.12 2.39
CA ALA A 58 3.83 -16.30 2.51
C ALA A 58 2.63 -16.79 1.67
N ILE A 59 1.46 -16.22 1.99
CA ILE A 59 0.19 -16.48 1.30
C ILE A 59 -0.33 -15.16 0.71
N GLY A 60 -0.80 -15.18 -0.53
CA GLY A 60 -1.48 -14.05 -1.15
C GLY A 60 -2.87 -14.42 -1.62
N ILE A 61 -3.79 -13.47 -1.51
CA ILE A 61 -5.21 -13.71 -1.79
C ILE A 61 -5.77 -12.57 -2.66
N GLY A 62 -6.28 -12.93 -3.83
CA GLY A 62 -7.14 -12.09 -4.67
C GLY A 62 -8.61 -12.28 -4.28
N VAL A 63 -9.27 -11.19 -3.91
CA VAL A 63 -10.67 -11.18 -3.45
C VAL A 63 -11.53 -10.35 -4.41
N PRO A 64 -12.73 -10.80 -4.77
CA PRO A 64 -13.60 -10.04 -5.65
C PRO A 64 -14.24 -8.89 -4.86
N GLY A 65 -14.34 -7.73 -5.50
CA GLY A 65 -14.92 -6.53 -4.90
C GLY A 65 -13.87 -5.58 -4.34
N ARG A 66 -14.27 -4.77 -3.34
CA ARG A 66 -13.46 -3.68 -2.82
C ARG A 66 -12.62 -4.16 -1.66
N VAL A 67 -11.30 -4.00 -1.78
CA VAL A 67 -10.32 -4.37 -0.76
C VAL A 67 -9.46 -3.15 -0.44
N ASP A 68 -9.24 -2.89 0.84
CA ASP A 68 -8.18 -2.01 1.31
C ASP A 68 -6.95 -2.86 1.61
N ALA A 69 -6.05 -2.96 0.62
CA ALA A 69 -4.86 -3.80 0.72
C ALA A 69 -3.89 -3.32 1.81
N ARG A 70 -3.88 -2.01 2.12
CA ARG A 70 -3.02 -1.43 3.17
C ARG A 70 -3.46 -1.88 4.55
N LEU A 71 -4.78 -1.95 4.77
CA LEU A 71 -5.36 -2.45 6.02
C LEU A 71 -5.56 -3.97 6.01
N ARG A 72 -5.35 -4.65 4.87
CA ARG A 72 -5.66 -6.08 4.63
C ARG A 72 -7.13 -6.40 4.91
N ARG A 73 -8.05 -5.49 4.56
CA ARG A 73 -9.49 -5.60 4.84
C ARG A 73 -10.32 -5.65 3.58
N VAL A 74 -11.23 -6.60 3.50
CA VAL A 74 -12.30 -6.62 2.50
C VAL A 74 -13.36 -5.60 2.93
N LEU A 75 -13.64 -4.60 2.09
CA LEU A 75 -14.59 -3.54 2.40
C LEU A 75 -16.01 -3.89 1.92
N SER A 76 -16.11 -4.56 0.78
CA SER A 76 -17.36 -5.11 0.25
C SER A 76 -17.04 -6.20 -0.77
N GLY A 77 -17.64 -7.38 -0.65
CA GLY A 77 -17.48 -8.43 -1.65
C GLY A 77 -18.57 -8.41 -2.73
N GLY A 78 -18.28 -9.11 -3.83
CA GLY A 78 -19.25 -9.41 -4.88
C GLY A 78 -20.19 -10.55 -4.46
N TYR A 79 -20.25 -11.61 -5.27
CA TYR A 79 -21.05 -12.81 -4.95
C TYR A 79 -20.66 -13.44 -3.60
N VAL A 80 -19.37 -13.41 -3.26
CA VAL A 80 -18.85 -13.82 -1.95
C VAL A 80 -18.52 -12.57 -1.15
N ASN A 81 -19.26 -12.32 -0.07
CA ASN A 81 -19.03 -11.14 0.78
C ASN A 81 -18.18 -11.48 2.01
N LEU A 82 -16.87 -11.27 1.90
CA LEU A 82 -15.92 -11.51 2.99
C LEU A 82 -15.69 -10.29 3.89
N ALA A 83 -16.49 -9.22 3.76
CA ALA A 83 -16.27 -7.97 4.51
C ALA A 83 -16.46 -8.10 6.03
N SER A 84 -17.24 -9.10 6.47
CA SER A 84 -17.45 -9.40 7.89
C SER A 84 -16.36 -10.30 8.50
N VAL A 85 -15.40 -10.75 7.70
CA VAL A 85 -14.39 -11.74 8.11
C VAL A 85 -13.02 -11.08 8.11
N SER A 86 -12.28 -11.21 9.23
CA SER A 86 -10.85 -10.90 9.28
C SER A 86 -10.04 -11.95 8.50
N LEU A 87 -10.17 -11.96 7.17
CA LEU A 87 -9.63 -13.03 6.30
C LEU A 87 -8.13 -13.23 6.48
N ALA A 88 -7.36 -12.14 6.48
CA ALA A 88 -5.91 -12.18 6.62
C ALA A 88 -5.51 -12.75 7.99
N GLU A 89 -5.95 -12.12 9.08
CA GLU A 89 -5.61 -12.51 10.45
C GLU A 89 -5.97 -13.97 10.73
N ARG A 90 -7.16 -14.41 10.31
CA ARG A 90 -7.59 -15.80 10.52
C ARG A 90 -6.76 -16.81 9.75
N LEU A 91 -6.31 -16.48 8.54
CA LEU A 91 -5.45 -17.37 7.77
C LEU A 91 -4.01 -17.34 8.29
N GLU A 92 -3.54 -16.21 8.82
CA GLU A 92 -2.26 -16.11 9.53
C GLU A 92 -2.26 -17.01 10.77
N ASP A 93 -3.31 -16.99 11.58
CA ASP A 93 -3.47 -17.85 12.76
C ASP A 93 -3.47 -19.34 12.39
N ILE A 94 -4.08 -19.69 11.25
CA ILE A 94 -4.20 -21.08 10.79
C ILE A 94 -2.89 -21.58 10.16
N ALA A 95 -2.22 -20.75 9.37
CA ALA A 95 -1.07 -21.16 8.56
C ALA A 95 0.27 -20.85 9.23
N GLY A 96 0.31 -19.93 10.20
CA GLY A 96 1.54 -19.42 10.80
C GLY A 96 2.42 -18.64 9.83
N LYS A 97 1.83 -18.08 8.76
CA LYS A 97 2.54 -17.41 7.64
C LYS A 97 1.89 -16.07 7.33
N PRO A 98 2.67 -15.05 6.93
CA PRO A 98 2.13 -13.75 6.53
C PRO A 98 1.11 -13.88 5.40
N VAL A 99 0.01 -13.12 5.50
CA VAL A 99 -1.05 -13.10 4.48
C VAL A 99 -1.21 -11.69 3.90
N VAL A 100 -1.10 -11.59 2.56
CA VAL A 100 -1.48 -10.38 1.82
C VAL A 100 -2.83 -10.58 1.14
N VAL A 101 -3.64 -9.52 1.10
CA VAL A 101 -4.98 -9.53 0.50
C VAL A 101 -5.12 -8.29 -0.37
N ASP A 102 -5.55 -8.48 -1.62
CA ASP A 102 -5.88 -7.40 -2.54
C ASP A 102 -7.07 -7.83 -3.42
N ASN A 103 -7.55 -6.92 -4.26
CA ASN A 103 -8.52 -7.20 -5.29
C ASN A 103 -7.97 -8.22 -6.33
N ASP A 104 -8.84 -9.12 -6.78
CA ASP A 104 -8.56 -10.14 -7.80
C ASP A 104 -7.97 -9.57 -9.11
N CYS A 105 -8.50 -8.44 -9.59
CA CYS A 105 -8.03 -7.79 -10.80
C CYS A 105 -6.64 -7.17 -10.61
N ASN A 106 -6.36 -6.63 -9.42
CA ASN A 106 -5.03 -6.15 -9.06
C ASN A 106 -4.02 -7.30 -9.09
N MET A 107 -4.35 -8.45 -8.50
CA MET A 107 -3.49 -9.64 -8.55
C MET A 107 -3.25 -10.10 -9.99
N ALA A 108 -4.30 -10.20 -10.81
CA ALA A 108 -4.15 -10.56 -12.21
C ALA A 108 -3.22 -9.58 -12.97
N LEU A 109 -3.28 -8.28 -12.68
CA LEU A 109 -2.40 -7.29 -13.31
C LEU A 109 -0.94 -7.44 -12.84
N VAL A 110 -0.71 -7.75 -11.56
CA VAL A 110 0.64 -8.10 -11.05
C VAL A 110 1.23 -9.26 -11.85
N ALA A 111 0.45 -10.30 -12.13
CA ALA A 111 0.89 -11.44 -12.93
C ALA A 111 1.23 -11.03 -14.37
N GLU A 112 0.33 -10.30 -15.03
CA GLU A 112 0.53 -9.85 -16.42
C GLU A 112 1.75 -8.91 -16.56
N MET A 113 2.00 -8.05 -15.57
CA MET A 113 3.19 -7.21 -15.53
C MET A 113 4.50 -8.00 -15.38
N ALA A 114 4.45 -9.10 -14.63
CA ALA A 114 5.62 -9.93 -14.35
C ALA A 114 5.93 -10.90 -15.49
N LEU A 115 4.91 -11.60 -16.00
CA LEU A 115 5.08 -12.77 -16.88
C LEU A 115 4.34 -12.66 -18.21
N GLY A 116 3.33 -11.79 -18.31
CA GLY A 116 2.40 -11.74 -19.44
C GLY A 116 2.57 -10.53 -20.35
N ALA A 117 1.45 -10.02 -20.84
CA ALA A 117 1.40 -8.96 -21.84
C ALA A 117 1.88 -7.59 -21.32
N GLY A 118 1.93 -7.39 -20.01
CA GLY A 118 2.37 -6.15 -19.36
C GLY A 118 3.89 -6.05 -19.16
N ARG A 119 4.68 -7.04 -19.61
CA ARG A 119 6.14 -7.01 -19.47
C ARG A 119 6.75 -5.85 -20.24
N GLY A 120 7.65 -5.11 -19.59
CA GLY A 120 8.34 -3.97 -20.20
C GLY A 120 7.55 -2.66 -20.22
N HIS A 121 6.28 -2.67 -19.80
CA HIS A 121 5.45 -1.47 -19.67
C HIS A 121 5.40 -0.99 -18.21
N GLY A 122 5.34 0.33 -18.02
CA GLY A 122 5.32 0.99 -16.71
C GLY A 122 3.91 1.28 -16.24
N ASP A 123 3.13 1.94 -17.10
CA ASP A 123 1.79 2.42 -16.80
C ASP A 123 0.78 1.59 -17.60
N ILE A 124 -0.03 0.78 -16.89
CA ILE A 124 -0.90 -0.22 -17.52
C ILE A 124 -2.29 -0.14 -16.92
N VAL A 125 -3.30 -0.14 -17.77
CA VAL A 125 -4.70 -0.28 -17.38
C VAL A 125 -5.18 -1.66 -17.79
N MET A 126 -5.82 -2.41 -16.91
CA MET A 126 -6.39 -3.70 -17.26
C MET A 126 -7.88 -3.73 -16.97
N PHE A 127 -8.68 -4.10 -17.96
CA PHE A 127 -10.08 -4.49 -17.78
C PHE A 127 -10.16 -6.02 -17.72
N THR A 128 -10.85 -6.55 -16.72
CA THR A 128 -11.10 -8.00 -16.63
C THR A 128 -12.54 -8.28 -17.02
N ILE A 129 -12.73 -8.99 -18.14
CA ILE A 129 -14.06 -9.30 -18.68
C ILE A 129 -14.38 -10.77 -18.40
N GLY A 130 -15.42 -10.98 -17.61
CA GLY A 130 -15.96 -12.30 -17.27
C GLY A 130 -17.47 -12.19 -17.09
N THR A 131 -18.03 -12.78 -16.03
CA THR A 131 -19.44 -12.58 -15.67
C THR A 131 -19.77 -11.10 -15.48
N GLY A 132 -18.87 -10.35 -14.83
CA GLY A 132 -18.89 -8.89 -14.70
C GLY A 132 -17.71 -8.23 -15.42
N ILE A 133 -17.45 -6.96 -15.10
CA ILE A 133 -16.24 -6.26 -15.50
C ILE A 133 -15.54 -5.75 -14.24
N GLY A 134 -14.31 -6.20 -14.04
CA GLY A 134 -13.40 -5.62 -13.06
C GLY A 134 -12.36 -4.75 -13.72
N GLY A 135 -11.44 -4.24 -12.91
CA GLY A 135 -10.30 -3.53 -13.46
C GLY A 135 -9.17 -3.34 -12.45
N ALA A 136 -8.03 -2.97 -12.99
CA ALA A 136 -6.84 -2.63 -12.25
C ALA A 136 -6.05 -1.56 -13.00
N VAL A 137 -5.33 -0.73 -12.27
CA VAL A 137 -4.45 0.30 -12.84
C VAL A 137 -3.10 0.14 -12.16
N ALA A 138 -2.05 0.11 -12.96
CA ALA A 138 -0.68 0.17 -12.50
C ALA A 138 -0.02 1.46 -12.99
N ARG A 139 0.76 2.09 -12.12
CA ARG A 139 1.62 3.22 -12.44
C ARG A 139 3.03 2.93 -11.96
N ASN A 140 4.05 3.13 -12.78
CA ASN A 140 5.43 2.74 -12.51
C ASN A 140 5.54 1.29 -12.04
N ARG A 141 4.79 0.38 -12.68
CA ARG A 141 4.71 -1.06 -12.39
C ARG A 141 4.16 -1.40 -11.01
N GLN A 142 3.47 -0.47 -10.36
CA GLN A 142 2.86 -0.65 -9.05
C GLN A 142 1.36 -0.45 -9.13
N ILE A 143 0.62 -1.32 -8.46
CA ILE A 143 -0.84 -1.21 -8.39
C ILE A 143 -1.23 0.12 -7.73
N MET A 144 -2.03 0.89 -8.45
CA MET A 144 -2.60 2.14 -7.98
C MET A 144 -3.77 1.82 -7.03
N GLN A 145 -3.56 2.07 -5.74
CA GLN A 145 -4.57 1.86 -4.70
C GLN A 145 -5.53 3.06 -4.54
N GLY A 146 -5.11 4.26 -4.98
CA GLY A 146 -5.82 5.51 -4.69
C GLY A 146 -5.96 5.73 -3.18
N ARG A 147 -7.15 6.16 -2.72
CA ARG A 147 -7.45 6.23 -1.28
C ARG A 147 -7.46 4.86 -0.62
N ALA A 148 -7.95 3.84 -1.34
CA ALA A 148 -8.05 2.46 -0.86
C ALA A 148 -8.38 1.49 -2.00
N THR A 149 -9.31 1.85 -2.89
CA THR A 149 -9.91 0.91 -3.87
C THR A 149 -9.98 1.50 -5.28
N ALA A 150 -8.88 2.08 -5.79
CA ALA A 150 -8.82 2.52 -7.19
C ALA A 150 -8.90 1.32 -8.16
N GLY A 151 -9.11 1.59 -9.45
CA GLY A 151 -9.21 0.54 -10.47
C GLY A 151 -10.60 -0.10 -10.63
N GLN A 152 -11.67 0.48 -10.09
CA GLN A 152 -13.04 -0.03 -10.25
C GLN A 152 -13.63 0.28 -11.65
N LEU A 153 -12.94 -0.14 -12.71
CA LEU A 153 -13.16 0.29 -14.11
C LEU A 153 -14.49 -0.21 -14.69
N GLY A 154 -15.02 -1.34 -14.19
CA GLY A 154 -16.35 -1.82 -14.58
C GLY A 154 -17.50 -0.87 -14.23
N HIS A 155 -17.26 0.08 -13.34
CA HIS A 155 -18.24 1.06 -12.90
C HIS A 155 -18.11 2.44 -13.57
N ILE A 156 -17.29 2.55 -14.63
CA ILE A 156 -17.28 3.73 -15.50
C ILE A 156 -18.65 3.85 -16.18
N THR A 157 -19.29 5.01 -16.06
CA THR A 157 -20.59 5.28 -16.68
C THR A 157 -20.39 5.59 -18.16
N VAL A 158 -20.98 4.74 -19.02
CA VAL A 158 -20.97 4.87 -20.49
C VAL A 158 -22.32 5.28 -21.06
N ASP A 159 -23.40 5.16 -20.26
CA ASP A 159 -24.72 5.66 -20.59
C ASP A 159 -25.46 6.14 -19.33
N VAL A 160 -25.54 7.45 -19.10
CA VAL A 160 -26.19 8.01 -17.91
C VAL A 160 -27.67 7.61 -17.74
N ASN A 161 -28.33 7.18 -18.82
CA ASN A 161 -29.71 6.71 -18.82
C ASN A 161 -29.84 5.19 -18.84
N GLY A 162 -28.72 4.46 -18.81
CA GLY A 162 -28.65 3.01 -18.97
C GLY A 162 -29.18 2.19 -17.78
N GLU A 163 -28.96 0.88 -17.83
CA GLU A 163 -29.44 -0.06 -16.81
C GLU A 163 -28.83 0.21 -15.43
N THR A 164 -29.58 -0.12 -14.37
CA THR A 164 -29.08 -0.06 -12.98
C THR A 164 -27.98 -1.09 -12.78
N CYS A 165 -26.85 -0.66 -12.21
CA CYS A 165 -25.72 -1.50 -11.85
C CYS A 165 -25.83 -1.94 -10.39
N ALA A 166 -25.22 -3.09 -10.06
CA ALA A 166 -25.12 -3.59 -8.68
C ALA A 166 -24.41 -2.60 -7.73
N CYS A 167 -23.58 -1.69 -8.25
CA CYS A 167 -22.95 -0.64 -7.45
C CYS A 167 -23.92 0.50 -7.04
N GLY A 168 -25.17 0.48 -7.49
CA GLY A 168 -26.20 1.49 -7.19
C GLY A 168 -26.28 2.64 -8.20
N ARG A 169 -25.31 2.75 -9.13
CA ARG A 169 -25.34 3.73 -10.24
C ARG A 169 -26.12 3.19 -11.45
N ARG A 170 -26.29 4.01 -12.47
CA ARG A 170 -26.84 3.61 -13.78
C ARG A 170 -25.77 3.72 -14.86
N GLY A 171 -25.85 2.84 -15.85
CA GLY A 171 -25.03 2.97 -17.05
C GLY A 171 -23.59 2.54 -16.96
N CYS A 172 -23.21 1.76 -15.95
CA CYS A 172 -21.85 1.26 -15.84
C CYS A 172 -21.50 0.35 -17.02
N VAL A 173 -20.26 0.40 -17.53
CA VAL A 173 -19.81 -0.44 -18.65
C VAL A 173 -20.02 -1.93 -18.41
N GLU A 174 -19.98 -2.38 -17.15
CA GLU A 174 -20.33 -3.76 -16.77
C GLU A 174 -21.74 -4.18 -17.23
N THR A 175 -22.72 -3.27 -17.21
CA THR A 175 -24.11 -3.61 -17.58
C THR A 175 -24.30 -3.77 -19.09
N THR A 176 -23.33 -3.36 -19.90
CA THR A 176 -23.43 -3.40 -21.37
C THR A 176 -22.37 -4.28 -22.01
N SER A 177 -21.22 -4.47 -21.36
CA SER A 177 -20.03 -5.09 -21.95
C SER A 177 -19.48 -6.29 -21.17
N SER A 178 -20.13 -6.74 -20.09
CA SER A 178 -19.76 -7.99 -19.40
C SER A 178 -20.23 -9.22 -20.18
N GLY A 179 -19.81 -10.42 -19.77
CA GLY A 179 -20.34 -11.68 -20.28
C GLY A 179 -21.84 -11.85 -20.00
N THR A 180 -22.32 -11.38 -18.84
CA THR A 180 -23.76 -11.36 -18.55
C THR A 180 -24.50 -10.43 -19.52
N ALA A 181 -23.89 -9.28 -19.87
CA ALA A 181 -24.46 -8.37 -20.85
C ALA A 181 -24.44 -8.95 -22.28
N LEU A 182 -23.36 -9.64 -22.67
CA LEU A 182 -23.27 -10.34 -23.95
C LEU A 182 -24.42 -11.35 -24.12
N GLY A 183 -24.67 -12.18 -23.10
CA GLY A 183 -25.79 -13.13 -23.13
C GLY A 183 -27.14 -12.44 -23.29
N ARG A 184 -27.35 -11.27 -22.66
CA ARG A 184 -28.57 -10.45 -22.86
C ARG A 184 -28.67 -9.93 -24.28
N HIS A 185 -27.58 -9.45 -24.88
CA HIS A 185 -27.58 -8.97 -26.27
C HIS A 185 -27.91 -10.09 -27.25
N ILE A 186 -27.31 -11.28 -27.08
CA ILE A 186 -27.59 -12.48 -27.89
C ILE A 186 -29.08 -12.85 -27.81
N ALA A 187 -29.63 -12.88 -26.59
CA ALA A 187 -31.05 -13.20 -26.37
C ALA A 187 -31.98 -12.17 -27.02
N ARG A 188 -31.67 -10.86 -26.86
CA ARG A 188 -32.45 -9.75 -27.46
C ARG A 188 -32.41 -9.77 -29.00
N ALA A 189 -31.32 -10.24 -29.59
CA ALA A 189 -31.19 -10.41 -31.04
C ALA A 189 -31.87 -11.68 -31.59
N GLY A 190 -32.43 -12.54 -30.72
CA GLY A 190 -33.13 -13.76 -31.14
C GLY A 190 -32.22 -14.86 -31.69
N LEU A 191 -30.90 -14.81 -31.42
CA LEU A 191 -29.92 -15.74 -31.99
C LEU A 191 -29.88 -17.11 -31.29
N GLY A 192 -30.55 -17.24 -30.14
CA GLY A 192 -30.57 -18.41 -29.26
C GLY A 192 -29.68 -18.20 -28.02
N ALA A 193 -30.18 -18.52 -26.82
CA ALA A 193 -29.48 -18.25 -25.56
C ALA A 193 -28.16 -19.02 -25.38
N ASP A 194 -28.00 -20.14 -26.08
CA ASP A 194 -26.83 -21.02 -25.97
C ASP A 194 -25.73 -20.70 -26.99
N VAL A 195 -25.89 -19.64 -27.80
CA VAL A 195 -24.86 -19.23 -28.76
C VAL A 195 -23.61 -18.78 -28.00
N SER A 196 -22.49 -19.45 -28.25
CA SER A 196 -21.21 -19.08 -27.67
C SER A 196 -20.63 -17.85 -28.37
N VAL A 197 -19.69 -17.16 -27.70
CA VAL A 197 -19.00 -16.00 -28.29
C VAL A 197 -18.22 -16.37 -29.57
N ASP A 198 -17.66 -17.59 -29.64
CA ASP A 198 -16.95 -18.07 -30.83
C ASP A 198 -17.91 -18.33 -32.00
N GLN A 199 -19.08 -18.90 -31.72
CA GLN A 199 -20.15 -19.07 -32.71
C GLN A 199 -20.66 -17.71 -33.20
N LEU A 200 -20.77 -16.72 -32.31
CA LEU A 200 -21.15 -15.36 -32.66
C LEU A 200 -20.14 -14.73 -33.64
N PHE A 201 -18.84 -14.88 -33.38
CA PHE A 201 -17.80 -14.43 -34.32
C PHE A 201 -17.82 -15.19 -35.66
N ALA A 202 -18.08 -16.50 -35.64
CA ALA A 202 -18.18 -17.28 -36.87
C ALA A 202 -19.37 -16.82 -37.74
N ARG A 203 -20.50 -16.49 -37.11
CA ARG A 203 -21.67 -15.93 -37.79
C ARG A 203 -21.39 -14.54 -38.38
N ASP A 204 -20.77 -13.64 -37.63
CA ASP A 204 -20.36 -12.31 -38.15
C ASP A 204 -19.40 -12.44 -39.35
N ALA A 205 -18.42 -13.34 -39.27
CA ALA A 205 -17.51 -13.62 -40.38
C ALA A 205 -18.24 -14.19 -41.62
N ALA A 206 -19.36 -14.89 -41.42
CA ALA A 206 -20.23 -15.38 -42.50
C ALA A 206 -21.25 -14.33 -43.00
N GLY A 207 -21.21 -13.09 -42.49
CA GLY A 207 -22.07 -11.99 -42.92
C GLY A 207 -23.41 -11.87 -42.19
N ASP A 208 -23.57 -12.53 -41.03
CA ASP A 208 -24.78 -12.39 -40.21
C ASP A 208 -24.83 -11.00 -39.54
N ILE A 209 -25.75 -10.16 -40.02
CA ILE A 209 -25.95 -8.78 -39.55
C ILE A 209 -26.40 -8.74 -38.08
N GLN A 210 -27.18 -9.72 -37.62
CA GLN A 210 -27.62 -9.78 -36.22
C GLN A 210 -26.43 -10.10 -35.31
N ALA A 211 -25.57 -11.04 -35.71
CA ALA A 211 -24.34 -11.35 -34.98
C ALA A 211 -23.41 -10.14 -34.89
N ARG A 212 -23.23 -9.41 -35.99
CA ARG A 212 -22.49 -8.13 -36.00
C ARG A 212 -23.08 -7.10 -35.05
N GLY A 213 -24.40 -6.91 -35.08
CA GLY A 213 -25.09 -5.96 -34.21
C GLY A 213 -24.88 -6.26 -32.72
N VAL A 214 -24.88 -7.55 -32.34
CA VAL A 214 -24.56 -7.98 -30.97
C VAL A 214 -23.12 -7.65 -30.59
N LEU A 215 -22.15 -7.96 -31.46
CA LEU A 215 -20.73 -7.65 -31.21
C LEU A 215 -20.50 -6.13 -31.09
N GLU A 216 -21.14 -5.33 -31.94
CA GLU A 216 -21.09 -3.87 -31.85
C GLU A 216 -21.68 -3.33 -30.55
N ALA A 217 -22.87 -3.82 -30.16
CA ALA A 217 -23.53 -3.42 -28.92
C ALA A 217 -22.73 -3.80 -27.67
N TRP A 218 -21.94 -4.87 -27.75
CA TRP A 218 -21.04 -5.32 -26.70
C TRP A 218 -19.71 -4.54 -26.68
N ALA A 219 -19.13 -4.24 -27.84
CA ALA A 219 -17.81 -3.62 -27.94
C ALA A 219 -17.82 -2.09 -27.82
N ARG A 220 -18.85 -1.41 -28.34
CA ARG A 220 -18.90 0.07 -28.39
C ARG A 220 -18.87 0.73 -27.00
N PRO A 221 -19.62 0.26 -26.00
CA PRO A 221 -19.55 0.84 -24.67
C PRO A 221 -18.21 0.53 -23.97
N LEU A 222 -17.66 -0.69 -24.18
CA LEU A 222 -16.31 -1.02 -23.72
C LEU A 222 -15.26 -0.08 -24.30
N ARG A 223 -15.35 0.22 -25.60
CA ARG A 223 -14.47 1.18 -26.27
C ARG A 223 -14.53 2.56 -25.60
N ALA A 224 -15.72 3.07 -25.32
CA ALA A 224 -15.88 4.36 -24.65
C ALA A 224 -15.26 4.37 -23.24
N ALA A 225 -15.36 3.27 -22.49
CA ALA A 225 -14.71 3.13 -21.19
C ALA A 225 -13.17 3.11 -21.33
N ILE A 226 -12.63 2.39 -22.32
CA ILE A 226 -11.20 2.37 -22.62
C ILE A 226 -10.71 3.78 -22.97
N ASP A 227 -11.37 4.47 -23.91
CA ASP A 227 -10.98 5.82 -24.34
C ASP A 227 -11.03 6.82 -23.16
N THR A 228 -12.01 6.67 -22.26
CA THR A 228 -12.08 7.44 -21.02
C THR A 228 -10.88 7.17 -20.11
N THR A 229 -10.48 5.91 -19.93
CA THR A 229 -9.30 5.58 -19.11
C THR A 229 -8.01 6.09 -19.74
N VAL A 230 -7.88 6.05 -21.07
CA VAL A 230 -6.71 6.59 -21.79
C VAL A 230 -6.64 8.10 -21.59
N ALA A 231 -7.74 8.81 -21.74
CA ALA A 231 -7.77 10.26 -21.55
C ALA A 231 -7.44 10.69 -20.10
N VAL A 232 -7.75 9.85 -19.10
CA VAL A 232 -7.53 10.17 -17.68
C VAL A 232 -6.15 9.75 -17.19
N LEU A 233 -5.62 8.62 -17.68
CA LEU A 233 -4.44 7.96 -17.12
C LEU A 233 -3.22 7.98 -18.05
N ASP A 234 -3.42 8.20 -19.35
CA ASP A 234 -2.38 8.15 -20.38
C ASP A 234 -1.43 6.93 -20.27
N PRO A 235 -1.96 5.69 -20.27
CA PRO A 235 -1.14 4.50 -20.03
C PRO A 235 -0.31 4.11 -21.26
N ASP A 236 0.78 3.37 -21.01
CA ASP A 236 1.57 2.73 -22.07
C ASP A 236 0.78 1.62 -22.79
N LEU A 237 -0.11 0.96 -22.05
CA LEU A 237 -0.82 -0.23 -22.50
C LEU A 237 -2.17 -0.41 -21.80
N VAL A 238 -3.19 -0.77 -22.59
CA VAL A 238 -4.47 -1.29 -22.07
C VAL A 238 -4.54 -2.80 -22.30
N LEU A 239 -4.78 -3.57 -21.24
CA LEU A 239 -4.96 -5.01 -21.29
C LEU A 239 -6.43 -5.41 -21.13
N LEU A 240 -6.88 -6.35 -21.95
CA LEU A 240 -8.17 -7.01 -21.80
C LEU A 240 -7.98 -8.45 -21.32
N GLY A 241 -8.23 -8.66 -20.03
CA GLY A 241 -8.09 -9.94 -19.34
C GLY A 241 -9.44 -10.57 -18.97
N GLY A 242 -9.39 -11.60 -18.12
CA GLY A 242 -10.55 -12.41 -17.76
C GLY A 242 -10.94 -13.42 -18.85
N GLY A 243 -11.90 -14.29 -18.53
CA GLY A 243 -12.30 -15.39 -19.42
C GLY A 243 -12.84 -14.96 -20.79
N LEU A 244 -13.29 -13.70 -20.94
CA LEU A 244 -13.75 -13.12 -22.19
C LEU A 244 -12.80 -12.05 -22.75
N GLY A 245 -11.61 -11.83 -22.15
CA GLY A 245 -10.69 -10.75 -22.55
C GLY A 245 -10.26 -10.81 -24.02
N ARG A 246 -9.89 -12.00 -24.52
CA ARG A 246 -9.53 -12.22 -25.93
C ARG A 246 -10.70 -11.96 -26.88
N ALA A 247 -11.90 -12.39 -26.50
CA ALA A 247 -13.12 -12.16 -27.27
C ALA A 247 -13.47 -10.66 -27.31
N ALA A 248 -13.39 -9.98 -26.17
CA ALA A 248 -13.62 -8.54 -26.08
C ALA A 248 -12.62 -7.76 -26.94
N HIS A 249 -11.34 -8.12 -26.89
CA HIS A 249 -10.30 -7.54 -27.76
C HIS A 249 -10.64 -7.70 -29.24
N LYS A 250 -11.03 -8.92 -29.67
CA LYS A 250 -11.44 -9.16 -31.06
C LYS A 250 -12.69 -8.34 -31.44
N ALA A 251 -13.66 -8.21 -30.53
CA ALA A 251 -14.89 -7.44 -30.77
C ALA A 251 -14.63 -5.93 -30.93
N LEU A 252 -13.51 -5.40 -30.42
CA LEU A 252 -13.14 -3.98 -30.64
C LEU A 252 -12.93 -3.64 -32.12
N ALA A 253 -12.73 -4.62 -33.01
CA ALA A 253 -12.74 -4.37 -34.46
C ALA A 253 -14.08 -3.79 -34.95
N CYS A 254 -15.18 -4.09 -34.26
CA CYS A 254 -16.52 -3.55 -34.52
C CYS A 254 -16.74 -2.15 -33.88
N ALA A 255 -15.79 -1.67 -33.08
CA ALA A 255 -15.86 -0.39 -32.37
C ALA A 255 -14.46 0.31 -32.38
N PRO A 256 -14.01 0.79 -33.55
CA PRO A 256 -12.71 1.46 -33.66
C PRO A 256 -12.65 2.75 -32.82
N ALA A 257 -11.43 3.24 -32.60
CA ALA A 257 -11.16 4.48 -31.87
C ALA A 257 -11.94 5.66 -32.46
N LEU A 258 -12.64 6.41 -31.60
CA LEU A 258 -13.46 7.54 -32.04
C LEU A 258 -12.63 8.79 -32.40
N ALA A 259 -11.44 8.97 -31.81
CA ALA A 259 -10.58 10.13 -32.04
C ALA A 259 -9.07 9.80 -31.91
N PRO A 260 -8.19 10.47 -32.68
CA PRO A 260 -6.75 10.19 -32.65
C PRO A 260 -6.00 10.82 -31.47
N TRP A 261 -6.62 11.73 -30.72
CA TRP A 261 -5.93 12.49 -29.66
C TRP A 261 -5.57 11.65 -28.44
N TYR A 262 -6.31 10.57 -28.18
CA TYR A 262 -6.14 9.71 -27.02
C TYR A 262 -6.07 8.26 -27.51
N GLN A 263 -4.93 7.86 -28.05
CA GLN A 263 -4.68 6.49 -28.51
C GLN A 263 -3.69 5.78 -27.60
N CYS A 264 -4.10 4.61 -27.12
CA CYS A 264 -3.23 3.67 -26.44
C CYS A 264 -3.35 2.32 -27.13
N LYS A 265 -2.26 1.55 -27.08
CA LYS A 265 -2.25 0.17 -27.54
C LYS A 265 -3.19 -0.66 -26.65
N VAL A 266 -4.07 -1.45 -27.26
CA VAL A 266 -4.93 -2.40 -26.56
C VAL A 266 -4.51 -3.81 -26.94
N GLU A 267 -4.28 -4.68 -25.95
CA GLU A 267 -3.86 -6.07 -26.17
C GLU A 267 -4.64 -7.02 -25.26
N PRO A 268 -4.82 -8.30 -25.66
CA PRO A 268 -5.35 -9.31 -24.75
C PRO A 268 -4.31 -9.72 -23.72
N ALA A 269 -4.76 -9.98 -22.49
CA ALA A 269 -3.94 -10.61 -21.45
C ALA A 269 -3.48 -12.02 -21.87
N GLN A 270 -2.33 -12.46 -21.37
CA GLN A 270 -1.69 -13.71 -21.80
C GLN A 270 -1.91 -14.89 -20.87
N LEU A 271 -2.00 -14.65 -19.56
CA LEU A 271 -1.98 -15.69 -18.52
C LEU A 271 -3.36 -16.30 -18.24
N GLY A 272 -4.44 -15.67 -18.74
CA GLY A 272 -5.80 -16.20 -18.65
C GLY A 272 -6.23 -16.47 -17.21
N ASP A 273 -6.81 -17.66 -16.98
CA ASP A 273 -7.38 -18.07 -15.70
C ASP A 273 -6.36 -18.22 -14.56
N ASP A 274 -5.08 -18.35 -14.89
CA ASP A 274 -4.00 -18.53 -13.90
C ASP A 274 -3.45 -17.19 -13.39
N ALA A 275 -3.81 -16.06 -14.02
CA ALA A 275 -3.31 -14.73 -13.66
C ALA A 275 -3.58 -14.39 -12.18
N GLY A 276 -4.77 -14.70 -11.67
CA GLY A 276 -5.15 -14.39 -10.28
C GLY A 276 -4.26 -15.12 -9.26
N VAL A 277 -4.07 -16.44 -9.42
CA VAL A 277 -3.25 -17.23 -8.50
C VAL A 277 -1.76 -16.92 -8.60
N ILE A 278 -1.23 -16.70 -9.81
CA ILE A 278 0.17 -16.31 -10.02
C ILE A 278 0.43 -14.96 -9.36
N GLY A 279 -0.43 -13.99 -9.63
CA GLY A 279 -0.31 -12.63 -9.13
C GLY A 279 -0.38 -12.56 -7.61
N ALA A 280 -1.32 -13.29 -7.02
CA ALA A 280 -1.44 -13.41 -5.58
C ALA A 280 -0.16 -14.00 -4.95
N GLY A 281 0.40 -15.06 -5.54
CA GLY A 281 1.65 -15.65 -5.09
C GLY A 281 2.86 -14.70 -5.20
N LEU A 282 3.00 -13.99 -6.33
CA LEU A 282 4.07 -13.02 -6.53
C LEU A 282 3.96 -11.83 -5.57
N GLN A 283 2.75 -11.32 -5.35
CA GLN A 283 2.48 -10.23 -4.43
C GLN A 283 2.82 -10.61 -2.98
N ALA A 284 2.57 -11.86 -2.58
CA ALA A 284 2.92 -12.36 -1.25
C ALA A 284 4.44 -12.36 -1.01
N LEU A 285 5.22 -12.82 -2.00
CA LEU A 285 6.68 -12.82 -1.93
C LEU A 285 7.28 -11.41 -1.97
N ALA A 286 6.66 -10.49 -2.71
CA ALA A 286 7.03 -9.09 -2.69
C ALA A 286 6.77 -8.44 -1.32
N GLY A 287 5.73 -8.89 -0.58
CA GLY A 287 5.45 -8.45 0.78
C GLY A 287 6.46 -8.94 1.83
N GLU A 288 7.10 -10.09 1.62
CA GLU A 288 8.18 -10.58 2.48
C GLU A 288 9.55 -9.99 2.15
N ALA A 289 9.85 -9.79 0.87
CA ALA A 289 10.99 -9.00 0.43
C ALA A 289 10.80 -7.49 0.72
N GLY A 290 9.59 -7.10 1.12
CA GLY A 290 9.10 -5.73 1.18
C GLY A 290 8.10 -5.50 2.31
N MET A 291 8.51 -5.81 3.55
CA MET A 291 7.99 -5.09 4.73
C MET A 291 8.57 -3.65 4.82
N THR A 292 8.97 -3.10 3.68
CA THR A 292 9.06 -1.67 3.39
C THR A 292 7.67 -1.17 2.99
N PRO A 293 7.07 -0.22 3.74
CA PRO A 293 5.87 0.45 3.26
C PRO A 293 6.18 1.14 1.92
N ALA A 294 5.16 1.17 1.06
CA ALA A 294 5.06 1.89 -0.22
C ALA A 294 6.33 2.61 -0.71
N PRO A 295 6.86 2.27 -1.90
CA PRO A 295 7.83 3.15 -2.56
C PRO A 295 7.15 4.49 -2.81
N THR A 296 7.51 5.44 -1.96
CA THR A 296 7.39 6.85 -2.22
C THR A 296 8.13 7.12 -3.54
N GLN A 297 7.55 8.03 -4.33
CA GLN A 297 8.09 8.58 -5.57
C GLN A 297 9.60 8.39 -5.70
N LEU A 298 10.08 7.85 -6.84
CA LEU A 298 11.51 7.77 -7.19
C LEU A 298 12.23 9.08 -6.81
N GLY A 299 12.80 9.04 -5.62
CA GLY A 299 13.23 10.16 -4.81
C GLY A 299 13.81 9.53 -3.56
N ARG A 300 14.95 10.02 -3.11
CA ARG A 300 15.73 9.40 -2.03
C ARG A 300 14.89 9.15 -0.79
N ALA A 301 15.19 8.12 -0.01
CA ALA A 301 14.53 7.93 1.28
C ALA A 301 14.72 9.17 2.19
N ARG A 302 13.77 9.44 3.08
CA ARG A 302 13.95 10.48 4.09
C ARG A 302 14.97 10.02 5.12
N ARG A 303 15.60 10.99 5.76
CA ARG A 303 16.69 10.74 6.71
C ARG A 303 16.39 11.49 8.00
N ALA A 304 16.74 10.92 9.14
CA ALA A 304 16.54 11.60 10.43
C ALA A 304 17.82 11.63 11.27
N VAL A 305 18.20 12.82 11.72
CA VAL A 305 19.20 13.02 12.77
C VAL A 305 18.48 13.03 14.12
N LEU A 306 18.64 11.95 14.88
CA LEU A 306 18.08 11.77 16.20
C LEU A 306 19.00 12.42 17.23
N VAL A 307 18.69 13.64 17.66
CA VAL A 307 19.42 14.31 18.73
C VAL A 307 18.83 13.85 20.06
N ASN A 308 19.45 12.81 20.61
CA ASN A 308 18.98 12.07 21.77
C ASN A 308 19.72 12.50 23.04
N GLY A 309 19.01 12.52 24.16
CA GLY A 309 19.57 12.90 25.46
C GLY A 309 18.47 13.11 26.49
N ILE A 310 18.78 12.82 27.75
CA ILE A 310 17.82 13.03 28.85
C ILE A 310 17.59 14.53 29.10
N PRO A 311 16.57 14.93 29.87
CA PRO A 311 16.34 16.34 30.16
C PRO A 311 17.60 17.03 30.71
N ALA A 312 17.79 18.30 30.33
CA ALA A 312 18.95 19.12 30.68
C ALA A 312 20.32 18.73 30.07
N SER A 313 20.39 17.67 29.27
CA SER A 313 21.61 17.19 28.59
C SER A 313 22.24 18.13 27.56
N GLY A 314 21.65 19.28 27.26
CA GLY A 314 22.17 20.20 26.23
C GLY A 314 21.75 19.86 24.80
N LYS A 315 20.96 18.80 24.59
CA LYS A 315 20.43 18.37 23.29
C LYS A 315 19.85 19.50 22.43
N SER A 316 19.16 20.47 23.05
CA SER A 316 18.52 21.57 22.32
C SER A 316 19.46 22.66 21.87
N THR A 317 20.64 22.77 22.49
CA THR A 317 21.73 23.61 22.00
C THR A 317 22.40 22.93 20.80
N VAL A 318 22.65 21.63 20.91
CA VAL A 318 23.26 20.82 19.85
C VAL A 318 22.37 20.76 18.61
N SER A 319 21.08 20.45 18.76
CA SER A 319 20.12 20.33 17.65
C SER A 319 19.96 21.63 16.87
N ARG A 320 19.87 22.78 17.56
CA ARG A 320 19.84 24.11 16.95
C ARG A 320 21.13 24.42 16.21
N GLY A 321 22.29 24.21 16.83
CA GLY A 321 23.56 24.50 16.17
C GLY A 321 23.84 23.63 14.95
N ILE A 322 23.32 22.39 14.91
CA ILE A 322 23.33 21.55 13.70
C ILE A 322 22.36 22.12 12.66
N ALA A 323 21.11 22.44 13.05
CA ALA A 323 20.10 22.97 12.13
C ALA A 323 20.56 24.26 11.44
N ASP A 324 21.14 25.20 12.20
CA ASP A 324 21.66 26.48 11.69
C ASP A 324 22.76 26.30 10.64
N ARG A 325 23.60 25.26 10.80
CA ARG A 325 24.73 24.97 9.89
C ARG A 325 24.36 24.13 8.69
N MET A 326 23.45 23.19 8.86
CA MET A 326 23.05 22.23 7.82
C MET A 326 21.86 22.70 6.99
N GLY A 327 21.07 23.66 7.50
CA GLY A 327 19.84 24.12 6.88
C GLY A 327 18.70 23.07 6.92
N TRP A 328 18.85 22.02 7.72
CA TRP A 328 17.84 20.98 7.86
C TRP A 328 16.74 21.40 8.85
N PRO A 329 15.46 21.08 8.57
CA PRO A 329 14.36 21.39 9.47
C PRO A 329 14.51 20.70 10.83
N LEU A 330 14.34 21.48 11.90
CA LEU A 330 14.39 21.02 13.29
C LEU A 330 12.99 20.84 13.86
N LEU A 331 12.68 19.62 14.28
CA LEU A 331 11.45 19.26 14.98
C LEU A 331 11.79 18.83 16.42
N ALA A 332 11.64 19.73 17.38
CA ALA A 332 11.87 19.43 18.78
C ALA A 332 10.56 19.08 19.50
N LEU A 333 10.63 18.08 20.39
CA LEU A 333 9.45 17.64 21.17
C LEU A 333 8.81 18.78 21.94
N ASP A 334 9.62 19.64 22.57
CA ASP A 334 9.11 20.77 23.35
C ASP A 334 8.54 21.89 22.46
N THR A 335 9.01 22.04 21.22
CA THR A 335 8.43 23.00 20.24
C THR A 335 7.01 22.61 19.86
N VAL A 336 6.72 21.32 19.76
CA VAL A 336 5.36 20.83 19.47
C VAL A 336 4.52 20.83 20.75
N LYS A 337 5.08 20.34 21.86
CA LYS A 337 4.32 20.09 23.10
C LYS A 337 3.94 21.36 23.86
N ASN A 338 4.84 22.35 23.95
CA ASN A 338 4.62 23.53 24.80
C ASN A 338 3.45 24.40 24.33
N PRO A 339 3.27 24.69 23.02
CA PRO A 339 2.09 25.44 22.56
C PRO A 339 0.77 24.78 22.96
N PHE A 340 0.69 23.44 22.97
CA PHE A 340 -0.50 22.75 23.44
C PHE A 340 -0.70 22.90 24.95
N LEU A 341 0.36 22.88 25.76
CA LEU A 341 0.25 23.13 27.21
C LEU A 341 -0.20 24.57 27.52
N GLU A 342 0.22 25.54 26.71
CA GLU A 342 -0.22 26.93 26.84
C GLU A 342 -1.70 27.10 26.53
N VAL A 343 -2.21 26.42 25.50
CA VAL A 343 -3.61 26.52 25.06
C VAL A 343 -4.56 25.67 25.91
N LEU A 344 -4.18 24.44 26.23
CA LEU A 344 -5.03 23.48 26.94
C LEU A 344 -4.91 23.60 28.46
N GLY A 345 -3.91 24.34 28.94
CA GLY A 345 -3.51 24.36 30.34
C GLY A 345 -2.65 23.15 30.72
N GLY A 346 -1.91 23.28 31.82
CA GLY A 346 -1.19 22.16 32.42
C GLY A 346 -2.18 21.14 32.98
N GLY A 347 -2.00 19.86 32.64
CA GLY A 347 -2.76 18.75 33.24
C GLY A 347 -1.95 17.97 34.28
N ASP A 348 -2.52 16.86 34.75
CA ASP A 348 -1.83 15.93 35.64
C ASP A 348 -0.68 15.17 34.91
N ARG A 349 -0.03 14.25 35.63
CA ARG A 349 1.10 13.47 35.08
C ARG A 349 0.67 12.59 33.90
N GLU A 350 -0.57 12.11 33.88
CA GLU A 350 -1.09 11.26 32.81
C GLU A 350 -1.33 12.08 31.53
N PHE A 351 -1.97 13.24 31.66
CA PHE A 351 -2.17 14.19 30.58
C PHE A 351 -0.83 14.58 29.92
N ASN A 352 0.20 14.92 30.72
CA ASN A 352 1.52 15.25 30.20
C ASN A 352 2.18 14.10 29.43
N ARG A 353 1.99 12.85 29.86
CA ARG A 353 2.50 11.66 29.14
C ARG A 353 1.75 11.43 27.83
N THR A 354 0.43 11.59 27.85
CA THR A 354 -0.42 11.47 26.66
C THR A 354 -0.07 12.54 25.64
N LEU A 355 0.07 13.79 26.07
CA LEU A 355 0.48 14.89 25.20
C LEU A 355 1.91 14.68 24.65
N GLY A 356 2.82 14.12 25.46
CA GLY A 356 4.13 13.71 24.99
C GLY A 356 4.04 12.68 23.85
N ARG A 357 3.25 11.62 24.01
CA ARG A 357 3.02 10.61 22.96
C ARG A 357 2.38 11.21 21.70
N ALA A 358 1.39 12.08 21.87
CA ALA A 358 0.75 12.78 20.75
C ALA A 358 1.75 13.68 20.01
N SER A 359 2.66 14.34 20.73
CA SER A 359 3.70 15.18 20.14
C SER A 359 4.68 14.37 19.29
N TYR A 360 5.06 13.16 19.74
CA TYR A 360 5.83 12.22 18.91
C TYR A 360 5.09 11.86 17.62
N GLN A 361 3.82 11.50 17.74
CA GLN A 361 3.00 11.17 16.57
C GLN A 361 2.91 12.36 15.60
N ALA A 362 2.70 13.58 16.10
CA ALA A 362 2.68 14.78 15.27
C ALA A 362 4.01 15.02 14.55
N ILE A 363 5.15 14.94 15.26
CA ILE A 363 6.48 15.08 14.66
C ILE A 363 6.65 14.08 13.52
N TRP A 364 6.42 12.80 13.77
CA TRP A 364 6.66 11.76 12.77
C TRP A 364 5.67 11.80 11.59
N SER A 365 4.44 12.28 11.79
CA SER A 365 3.52 12.57 10.69
C SER A 365 4.04 13.70 9.81
N VAL A 366 4.54 14.80 10.39
CA VAL A 366 5.16 15.91 9.63
C VAL A 366 6.38 15.43 8.84
N VAL A 367 7.22 14.58 9.44
CA VAL A 367 8.35 13.97 8.72
C VAL A 367 7.86 13.13 7.53
N GLY A 368 6.77 12.37 7.70
CA GLY A 368 6.16 11.57 6.64
C GLY A 368 5.59 12.37 5.47
N GLU A 369 5.29 13.66 5.66
CA GLU A 369 4.79 14.56 4.62
C GLU A 369 5.91 15.34 3.90
N ALA A 370 7.12 15.42 4.45
CA ALA A 370 8.23 16.14 3.84
C ALA A 370 8.58 15.58 2.45
N PRO A 371 9.21 16.33 1.52
CA PRO A 371 9.65 15.75 0.25
C PRO A 371 10.61 14.57 0.42
N ALA A 372 10.64 13.64 -0.54
CA ALA A 372 11.63 12.58 -0.58
C ALA A 372 13.06 13.17 -0.57
N GLY A 373 13.98 12.50 0.12
CA GLY A 373 15.37 12.93 0.29
C GLY A 373 15.57 13.98 1.37
N THR A 374 14.51 14.49 2.00
CA THR A 374 14.63 15.44 3.10
C THR A 374 15.37 14.80 4.28
N THR A 375 16.34 15.51 4.83
CA THR A 375 16.95 15.20 6.12
C THR A 375 16.31 16.09 7.17
N VAL A 376 15.78 15.49 8.23
CA VAL A 376 15.15 16.20 9.35
C VAL A 376 15.96 15.99 10.63
N ILE A 377 15.98 16.98 11.51
CA ILE A 377 16.57 16.86 12.84
C ILE A 377 15.44 16.69 13.86
N VAL A 378 15.46 15.61 14.64
CA VAL A 378 14.47 15.35 15.69
C VAL A 378 15.15 15.44 17.05
N ASP A 379 14.79 16.46 17.83
CA ASP A 379 15.28 16.68 19.20
C ASP A 379 14.27 16.13 20.20
N ALA A 380 14.60 14.97 20.78
CA ALA A 380 13.76 14.34 21.79
C ALA A 380 14.55 13.34 22.66
N TRP A 381 14.02 13.03 23.84
CA TRP A 381 14.51 11.90 24.64
C TRP A 381 13.72 10.65 24.25
N PHE A 382 14.35 9.71 23.54
CA PHE A 382 13.65 8.52 23.02
C PHE A 382 13.54 7.39 24.04
N GLY A 383 14.36 7.36 25.09
CA GLY A 383 14.43 6.26 26.05
C GLY A 383 13.28 6.15 27.07
N PHE A 384 12.26 7.02 27.01
CA PHE A 384 11.05 6.89 27.85
C PHE A 384 9.98 5.96 27.24
N GLN A 385 10.15 5.53 25.99
CA GLN A 385 9.24 4.63 25.28
C GLN A 385 9.98 3.36 24.81
N PRO A 386 9.26 2.24 24.62
CA PRO A 386 9.82 1.06 23.97
C PRO A 386 10.39 1.41 22.59
N ARG A 387 11.58 0.88 22.25
CA ARG A 387 12.26 1.09 20.96
C ARG A 387 11.35 0.80 19.76
N GLN A 388 10.48 -0.19 19.88
CA GLN A 388 9.53 -0.58 18.83
C GLN A 388 8.62 0.59 18.39
N ILE A 389 8.23 1.49 19.30
CA ILE A 389 7.38 2.63 18.96
C ILE A 389 8.12 3.59 18.02
N LEU A 390 9.41 3.84 18.28
CA LEU A 390 10.24 4.65 17.39
C LEU A 390 10.45 3.98 16.04
N GLU A 391 10.70 2.66 16.00
CA GLU A 391 10.85 1.93 14.74
C GLU A 391 9.57 2.00 13.89
N ASP A 392 8.40 1.89 14.52
CA ASP A 392 7.12 2.05 13.82
C ASP A 392 6.90 3.47 13.31
N HIS A 393 7.35 4.49 14.05
CA HIS A 393 7.32 5.87 13.60
C HIS A 393 8.25 6.13 12.42
N LEU A 394 9.51 5.68 12.49
CA LEU A 394 10.48 5.80 11.40
C LEU A 394 9.96 5.11 10.13
N ARG A 395 9.42 3.90 10.27
CA ARG A 395 8.82 3.13 9.16
C ARG A 395 7.66 3.89 8.53
N LYS A 396 6.70 4.38 9.34
CA LYS A 396 5.53 5.15 8.84
C LYS A 396 5.93 6.46 8.18
N ALA A 397 7.00 7.11 8.65
CA ALA A 397 7.51 8.35 8.08
C ALA A 397 8.36 8.15 6.81
N GLY A 398 8.64 6.90 6.41
CA GLY A 398 9.52 6.60 5.27
C GLY A 398 10.98 7.01 5.52
N VAL A 399 11.44 6.91 6.76
CA VAL A 399 12.83 7.19 7.15
C VAL A 399 13.62 5.88 7.16
N GLU A 400 14.59 5.77 6.26
CA GLU A 400 15.41 4.55 6.14
C GLU A 400 16.77 4.74 6.84
N GLN A 401 17.37 5.92 6.69
CA GLN A 401 18.65 6.25 7.29
C GLN A 401 18.47 7.16 8.52
N THR A 402 19.23 6.86 9.56
CA THR A 402 19.31 7.74 10.73
C THR A 402 20.76 7.93 11.16
N ALA A 403 21.01 9.06 11.78
CA ALA A 403 22.20 9.34 12.56
C ALA A 403 21.78 9.66 13.99
N GLU A 404 22.47 9.15 14.99
CA GLU A 404 22.20 9.49 16.38
C GLU A 404 23.29 10.43 16.92
N ILE A 405 22.87 11.56 17.47
CA ILE A 405 23.72 12.45 18.27
C ILE A 405 23.34 12.24 19.73
N TRP A 406 24.24 11.64 20.50
CA TRP A 406 24.01 11.35 21.91
C TRP A 406 24.58 12.44 22.81
N CYS A 407 23.69 13.23 23.40
CA CYS A 407 24.05 14.31 24.31
C CYS A 407 24.00 13.83 25.76
N HIS A 408 25.11 13.95 26.48
CA HIS A 408 25.18 13.59 27.90
C HIS A 408 26.02 14.57 28.72
N ALA A 409 25.90 14.46 30.04
CA ALA A 409 26.70 15.13 31.05
C ALA A 409 26.44 14.46 32.43
N PRO A 410 27.33 14.64 33.42
CA PRO A 410 27.15 14.10 34.77
C PRO A 410 25.83 14.55 35.41
N GLY A 411 25.21 13.69 36.21
CA GLY A 411 23.89 13.94 36.82
C GLY A 411 23.84 15.22 37.65
N GLU A 412 24.93 15.58 38.32
CA GLU A 412 25.08 16.80 39.11
C GLU A 412 24.98 18.05 38.23
N VAL A 413 25.64 18.02 37.06
CA VAL A 413 25.58 19.09 36.05
C VAL A 413 24.18 19.22 35.48
N LEU A 414 23.52 18.09 35.19
CA LEU A 414 22.14 18.09 34.71
C LEU A 414 21.18 18.67 35.75
N ALA A 415 21.35 18.30 37.02
CA ALA A 415 20.55 18.80 38.13
C ALA A 415 20.69 20.32 38.30
N GLU A 416 21.91 20.84 38.22
CA GLU A 416 22.17 22.29 38.27
C GLU A 416 21.54 23.02 37.09
N ARG A 417 21.76 22.52 35.87
CA ARG A 417 21.13 23.04 34.65
C ARG A 417 19.60 22.94 34.70
N TYR A 418 19.04 21.95 35.38
CA TYR A 418 17.60 21.81 35.55
C TYR A 418 17.07 22.84 36.54
N ARG A 419 17.73 23.00 37.70
CA ARG A 419 17.38 24.01 38.72
C ARG A 419 17.35 25.43 38.15
N ALA A 420 18.37 25.79 37.38
CA ALA A 420 18.49 27.12 36.78
C ALA A 420 17.35 27.48 35.81
N ARG A 421 16.54 26.50 35.37
CA ARG A 421 15.45 26.68 34.40
C ARG A 421 14.06 26.41 34.99
N LEU A 422 13.95 26.15 36.29
CA LEU A 422 12.67 25.85 36.93
C LEU A 422 11.64 26.97 36.71
N ASP A 423 12.07 28.22 36.84
CA ASP A 423 11.20 29.40 36.75
C ASP A 423 10.83 29.78 35.29
N GLN A 424 11.48 29.16 34.30
CA GLN A 424 11.30 29.46 32.88
C GLN A 424 10.46 28.39 32.16
N ARG A 425 10.03 27.34 32.85
CA ARG A 425 9.30 26.23 32.23
C ARG A 425 7.78 26.44 32.31
N PRO A 426 7.03 26.15 31.23
CA PRO A 426 5.58 26.20 31.25
C PRO A 426 4.98 25.30 32.34
N ALA A 427 3.79 25.67 32.81
CA ALA A 427 3.02 24.86 33.75
C ALA A 427 2.82 23.43 33.20
N GLY A 428 3.03 22.42 34.04
CA GLY A 428 2.93 20.99 33.68
C GLY A 428 4.26 20.25 33.53
N HIS A 429 5.39 20.95 33.43
CA HIS A 429 6.71 20.30 33.51
C HIS A 429 7.05 19.90 34.96
N PRO A 430 7.78 18.79 35.20
CA PRO A 430 8.14 18.38 36.56
C PRO A 430 8.97 19.44 37.29
N GLY A 431 8.57 19.79 38.52
CA GLY A 431 9.29 20.74 39.36
C GLY A 431 10.57 20.19 39.98
N ALA A 432 11.10 20.86 41.01
CA ALA A 432 12.36 20.48 41.68
C ALA A 432 12.37 19.03 42.22
N ALA A 433 11.20 18.47 42.53
CA ALA A 433 11.05 17.09 43.00
C ALA A 433 11.56 16.02 41.99
N TYR A 434 11.71 16.37 40.71
CA TYR A 434 12.23 15.47 39.68
C TYR A 434 13.76 15.36 39.66
N ILE A 435 14.48 16.26 40.33
CA ILE A 435 15.95 16.33 40.28
C ILE A 435 16.63 15.02 40.74
N PRO A 436 16.22 14.37 41.85
CA PRO A 436 16.82 13.09 42.24
C PRO A 436 16.61 11.99 41.19
N GLU A 437 15.42 11.93 40.58
CA GLU A 437 15.11 11.00 39.50
C GLU A 437 15.95 11.28 38.25
N LEU A 438 16.21 12.56 37.95
CA LEU A 438 17.06 12.96 36.83
C LEU A 438 18.53 12.54 37.02
N ILE A 439 19.07 12.70 38.23
CA ILE A 439 20.45 12.27 38.55
C ILE A 439 20.57 10.76 38.35
N GLU A 440 19.61 9.99 38.85
CA GLU A 440 19.63 8.54 38.69
C GLU A 440 19.42 8.12 37.23
N LEU A 441 18.53 8.82 36.51
CA LEU A 441 18.34 8.60 35.08
C LEU A 441 19.65 8.85 34.30
N ALA A 442 20.45 9.84 34.68
CA ALA A 442 21.74 10.13 34.05
C ALA A 442 22.74 8.98 34.15
N ARG A 443 22.68 8.16 35.21
CA ARG A 443 23.58 7.02 35.39
C ARG A 443 23.24 5.82 34.51
N ARG A 444 21.95 5.66 34.20
CA ARG A 444 21.43 4.50 33.46
C ARG A 444 21.09 4.78 31.99
N ALA A 445 21.03 6.04 31.60
CA ALA A 445 20.63 6.41 30.26
C ALA A 445 21.72 6.07 29.25
N GLU A 446 21.34 5.38 28.19
CA GLU A 446 22.23 4.96 27.13
C GLU A 446 21.73 5.48 25.77
N PRO A 447 22.63 5.63 24.78
CA PRO A 447 22.22 5.92 23.40
C PRO A 447 21.36 4.78 22.86
N LEU A 448 20.47 5.12 21.94
CA LEU A 448 19.58 4.17 21.27
C LEU A 448 20.37 3.19 20.39
N ARG A 449 21.47 3.63 19.80
CA ARG A 449 22.27 2.92 18.80
C ARG A 449 21.40 2.47 17.63
N ARG A 450 20.61 3.41 17.09
CA ARG A 450 19.90 3.24 15.82
C ARG A 450 20.60 4.10 14.78
N GLY A 451 21.50 3.47 14.02
CA GLY A 451 22.37 4.13 13.04
C GLY A 451 23.75 4.50 13.62
N PRO A 452 24.61 5.16 12.81
CA PRO A 452 25.87 5.71 13.28
C PRO A 452 25.64 6.66 14.47
N LEU A 453 26.54 6.61 15.45
CA LEU A 453 26.45 7.34 16.70
C LEU A 453 27.60 8.36 16.79
N PHE A 454 27.27 9.60 17.14
CA PHE A 454 28.24 10.62 17.56
C PHE A 454 27.97 10.99 19.02
N ASP A 455 28.99 10.86 19.86
CA ASP A 455 28.91 11.12 21.30
C ASP A 455 29.26 12.58 21.59
N VAL A 456 28.42 13.27 22.37
CA VAL A 456 28.60 14.68 22.73
C VAL A 456 28.52 14.84 24.24
N ASP A 457 29.69 14.93 24.87
CA ASP A 457 29.86 15.40 26.24
C ASP A 457 29.62 16.91 26.30
N THR A 458 28.42 17.29 26.74
CA THR A 458 27.99 18.68 26.78
C THR A 458 28.58 19.48 27.93
N THR A 459 29.49 18.91 28.74
CA THR A 459 30.28 19.68 29.70
C THR A 459 31.43 20.44 29.05
N LYS A 460 31.81 20.05 27.81
CA LYS A 460 32.86 20.68 27.01
C LYS A 460 32.26 21.62 25.96
N PRO A 461 33.06 22.54 25.39
CA PRO A 461 32.66 23.27 24.19
C PRO A 461 32.23 22.30 23.08
N ILE A 462 31.08 22.58 22.45
CA ILE A 462 30.53 21.73 21.39
C ILE A 462 31.28 22.02 20.09
N ASP A 463 31.94 20.99 19.54
CA ASP A 463 32.59 21.06 18.24
C ASP A 463 31.57 20.79 17.12
N PHE A 464 30.92 21.86 16.67
CA PHE A 464 29.91 21.76 15.62
C PHE A 464 30.50 21.44 14.25
N ASP A 465 31.77 21.78 14.01
CA ASP A 465 32.41 21.51 12.72
C ASP A 465 32.64 20.00 12.61
N ALA A 466 33.20 19.36 13.64
CA ALA A 466 33.34 17.91 13.70
C ALA A 466 31.99 17.17 13.57
N ILE A 467 30.95 17.65 14.25
CA ILE A 467 29.60 17.04 14.17
C ILE A 467 29.04 17.15 12.73
N THR A 468 29.15 18.33 12.11
CA THR A 468 28.56 18.55 10.78
C THR A 468 29.34 17.86 9.66
N GLU A 469 30.67 17.81 9.74
CA GLU A 469 31.51 17.00 8.85
C GLU A 469 31.18 15.51 8.96
N TRP A 470 31.05 14.99 10.19
CA TRP A 470 30.64 13.62 10.40
C TRP A 470 29.25 13.34 9.83
N LEU A 471 28.27 14.22 10.10
CA LEU A 471 26.91 14.11 9.57
C LEU A 471 26.91 14.07 8.04
N LYS A 472 27.64 14.97 7.37
CA LYS A 472 27.79 14.95 5.90
C LYS A 472 28.36 13.62 5.43
N ALA A 473 29.44 13.15 6.05
CA ALA A 473 30.08 11.89 5.67
C ALA A 473 29.14 10.68 5.79
N ILE A 474 28.23 10.64 6.77
CA ILE A 474 27.30 9.51 6.92
C ILE A 474 26.01 9.67 6.13
N ILE A 475 25.49 10.89 5.98
CA ILE A 475 24.20 11.16 5.34
C ILE A 475 24.32 11.43 3.83
N GLU A 476 25.47 11.91 3.35
CA GLU A 476 25.77 12.18 1.93
C GLU A 476 26.62 11.09 1.26
N ALA A 477 27.12 10.08 1.98
CA ALA A 477 27.82 8.95 1.36
C ALA A 477 26.89 7.81 0.87
N GLY A 478 25.60 7.88 1.19
CA GLY A 478 24.56 6.95 0.72
C GLY A 478 23.82 7.44 -0.53
N ASP A 479 24.37 8.46 -1.19
CA ASP A 479 23.72 9.32 -2.17
C ASP A 479 24.09 8.98 -3.62
#